data_AF-A0A956IK15-F1
#
_entry.id   AF-A0A956IK15-F1
#
_cell.length_a   1.000
_cell.length_b   1.000
_cell.length_c   1.000
_cell.angle_alpha   90.00
_cell.angle_beta   90.00
_cell.angle_gamma   90.00
#
_symmetry.space_group_name_H-M   'P 1'
#
loop_
_entity.id
_entity.type
_entity.pdbx_description
1 polymer ?
#
loop_
_entity_poly.entity_id
_entity_poly.type
_entity_poly.pdbx_seq_one_letter_code
_entity_poly.pdbx_strand_id
1 'polypeptide(L)'
;GQLEHPNIVPVHELGFGENGVPYFTMKLIRGQSFFDWLRDPWRGPGSVERMEAGLEIFLKVCDAVAYAHHRGVIHRDLKPENIMVGDYGQVYLMDWGLAKLTKTKPASGEYAQMEAAGPVGTPMYMAPEQANGKPDEMDERTDVFGLGALLYEIVSGEWPYGPIIDIEDTLDKARRGDVVPIEQANPSVRLPRVLRDIVSRAVAAEPAARYQTVLELQRDVRKFLHGGMHLPNETYDTGQEIIREGDRGDRAYMIVSGRCEASRNADGEKEVLATMEPGEVFGEMALLLDEPRAASVVALEPTTVLVLDKRTLDEGLGGGGWTAAMVRAMAQRFHDLELTVRQSGMRR
;
A
#
# COMPACT_ATOMS: atom_id res chain seq x y z
N GLY A 1 6.92 28.65 9.03
CA GLY A 1 5.65 28.29 9.74
C GLY A 1 5.97 27.37 10.90
N GLN A 2 5.01 27.03 11.77
CA GLN A 2 5.25 26.15 12.93
C GLN A 2 5.44 24.65 12.56
N LEU A 3 5.15 24.27 11.31
CA LEU A 3 5.31 22.91 10.79
C LEU A 3 6.49 22.87 9.80
N GLU A 4 7.58 22.22 10.18
CA GLU A 4 8.76 22.00 9.34
C GLU A 4 9.02 20.50 9.19
N HIS A 5 8.55 19.92 8.09
CA HIS A 5 8.64 18.49 7.82
C HIS A 5 8.88 18.26 6.31
N PRO A 6 9.68 17.27 5.89
CA PRO A 6 9.97 17.02 4.47
C PRO A 6 8.73 16.82 3.60
N ASN A 7 7.63 16.34 4.19
CA ASN A 7 6.35 16.12 3.50
C ASN A 7 5.28 17.20 3.78
N ILE A 8 5.65 18.34 4.37
CA ILE A 8 4.78 19.51 4.52
C ILE A 8 5.38 20.66 3.72
N VAL A 9 4.57 21.36 2.93
CA VAL A 9 5.06 22.48 2.13
C VAL A 9 5.58 23.63 3.01
N PRO A 10 6.81 24.11 2.80
CA PRO A 10 7.31 25.29 3.50
C PRO A 10 6.59 26.57 3.05
N VAL A 11 5.96 27.26 4.00
CA VAL A 11 5.43 28.62 3.82
C VAL A 11 6.54 29.63 4.14
N HIS A 12 6.84 30.52 3.20
CA HIS A 12 7.91 31.51 3.30
C HIS A 12 7.42 32.83 3.93
N GLU A 13 6.25 33.32 3.52
CA GLU A 13 5.72 34.61 3.96
C GLU A 13 4.20 34.57 4.12
N LEU A 14 3.69 35.33 5.08
CA LEU A 14 2.28 35.66 5.29
C LEU A 14 2.17 37.18 5.36
N GLY A 15 1.24 37.78 4.61
CA GLY A 15 1.09 39.22 4.55
C GLY A 15 -0.29 39.67 4.12
N PHE A 16 -0.49 40.98 4.06
CA PHE A 16 -1.69 41.60 3.52
C PHE A 16 -1.30 42.43 2.31
N GLY A 17 -2.01 42.25 1.20
CA GLY A 17 -1.83 43.07 0.01
C GLY A 17 -2.32 44.49 0.24
N GLU A 18 -2.08 45.40 -0.71
CA GLU A 18 -2.43 46.82 -0.61
C GLU A 18 -3.91 47.10 -0.27
N ASN A 19 -4.80 46.16 -0.60
CA ASN A 19 -6.25 46.24 -0.33
C ASN A 19 -6.69 45.52 0.95
N GLY A 20 -5.77 45.09 1.80
CA GLY A 20 -6.06 44.30 3.01
C GLY A 20 -6.42 42.83 2.71
N VAL A 21 -6.26 42.36 1.47
CA VAL A 21 -6.47 40.96 1.11
C VAL A 21 -5.30 40.12 1.62
N PRO A 22 -5.52 39.09 2.46
CA PRO A 22 -4.44 38.25 2.95
C PRO A 22 -3.81 37.46 1.79
N TYR A 23 -2.48 37.36 1.79
CA TYR A 23 -1.71 36.50 0.90
C TYR A 23 -0.67 35.71 1.67
N PHE A 24 -0.19 34.64 1.05
CA PHE A 24 0.97 33.92 1.53
C PHE A 24 1.80 33.40 0.36
N THR A 25 3.10 33.20 0.59
CA THR A 25 4.02 32.60 -0.37
C THR A 25 4.58 31.31 0.18
N MET A 26 4.83 30.34 -0.70
CA MET A 26 5.37 29.04 -0.33
C MET A 26 6.32 28.53 -1.40
N LYS A 27 7.02 27.43 -1.10
CA LYS A 27 7.84 26.74 -2.09
C LYS A 27 6.98 26.35 -3.30
N LEU A 28 7.40 26.77 -4.50
CA LEU A 28 6.81 26.29 -5.75
C LEU A 28 7.13 24.80 -5.92
N ILE A 29 6.11 23.96 -5.84
CA ILE A 29 6.25 22.52 -6.02
C ILE A 29 6.09 22.20 -7.51
N ARG A 30 7.07 21.48 -8.08
CA ARG A 30 6.98 20.91 -9.42
C ARG A 30 6.45 19.48 -9.32
N GLY A 31 5.57 19.10 -10.24
CA GLY A 31 4.91 17.81 -10.26
C GLY A 31 3.42 17.95 -10.59
N GLN A 32 2.64 16.94 -10.21
CA GLN A 32 1.18 16.91 -10.38
C GLN A 32 0.48 16.72 -9.03
N SER A 33 -0.82 17.02 -8.99
CA SER A 33 -1.64 16.69 -7.83
C SER A 33 -1.80 15.16 -7.71
N PHE A 34 -2.03 14.65 -6.51
CA PHE A 34 -2.33 13.23 -6.34
C PHE A 34 -3.69 12.87 -6.94
N PHE A 35 -4.59 13.85 -7.08
CA PHE A 35 -5.86 13.70 -7.79
C PHE A 35 -5.66 13.34 -9.27
N ASP A 36 -4.77 14.04 -9.96
CA ASP A 36 -4.41 13.77 -11.36
C ASP A 36 -3.65 12.44 -11.46
N TRP A 37 -2.74 12.19 -10.52
CA TRP A 37 -1.98 10.95 -10.43
C TRP A 37 -2.88 9.71 -10.34
N LEU A 38 -3.96 9.76 -9.55
CA LEU A 38 -4.93 8.66 -9.39
C LEU A 38 -5.83 8.44 -10.62
N ARG A 39 -5.88 9.41 -11.53
CA ARG A 39 -6.68 9.39 -12.78
C ARG A 39 -5.85 9.07 -14.02
N ASP A 40 -4.54 8.93 -13.86
CA ASP A 40 -3.66 8.48 -14.94
C ASP A 40 -4.11 7.08 -15.43
N PRO A 41 -4.44 6.92 -16.73
CA PRO A 41 -4.85 5.63 -17.29
C PRO A 41 -3.82 4.51 -17.10
N TRP A 42 -2.53 4.83 -16.96
CA TRP A 42 -1.47 3.87 -16.66
C TRP A 42 -1.53 3.36 -15.20
N ARG A 43 -2.37 3.96 -14.35
CA ARG A 43 -2.54 3.66 -12.92
C ARG A 43 -3.99 3.33 -12.57
N GLY A 44 -4.61 2.53 -13.43
CA GLY A 44 -5.98 2.07 -13.23
C GLY A 44 -6.18 1.37 -11.87
N PRO A 45 -7.40 1.40 -11.30
CA PRO A 45 -7.74 0.65 -10.09
C PRO A 45 -7.30 -0.81 -10.19
N GLY A 46 -6.67 -1.32 -9.13
CA GLY A 46 -6.15 -2.69 -9.07
C GLY A 46 -4.81 -2.94 -9.79
N SER A 47 -4.24 -1.95 -10.48
CA SER A 47 -2.87 -2.05 -11.00
C SER A 47 -1.84 -2.12 -9.86
N VAL A 48 -0.74 -2.83 -10.10
CA VAL A 48 0.36 -2.95 -9.12
C VAL A 48 0.98 -1.58 -8.87
N GLU A 49 1.18 -0.79 -9.93
CA GLU A 49 1.76 0.54 -9.88
C GLU A 49 0.94 1.49 -9.02
N ARG A 50 -0.40 1.48 -9.16
CA ARG A 50 -1.29 2.27 -8.30
C ARG A 50 -1.20 1.84 -6.85
N MET A 51 -1.19 0.53 -6.60
CA MET A 51 -1.14 -0.03 -5.26
C MET A 51 0.17 0.34 -4.57
N GLU A 52 1.32 0.07 -5.18
CA GLU A 52 2.62 0.25 -4.53
C GLU A 52 2.97 1.73 -4.36
N ALA A 53 3.02 2.47 -5.47
CA ALA A 53 3.38 3.88 -5.41
C ALA A 53 2.31 4.71 -4.68
N GLY A 54 1.04 4.34 -4.80
CA GLY A 54 -0.05 5.00 -4.06
C GLY A 54 0.08 4.80 -2.55
N LEU A 55 0.40 3.59 -2.10
CA LEU A 55 0.64 3.31 -0.68
C LEU A 55 1.92 3.97 -0.16
N GLU A 56 2.98 4.07 -0.96
CA GLU A 56 4.19 4.83 -0.60
C GLU A 56 3.90 6.33 -0.44
N ILE A 57 3.12 6.92 -1.35
CA ILE A 57 2.67 8.31 -1.25
C ILE A 57 1.82 8.49 0.01
N PHE A 58 0.87 7.58 0.24
CA PHE A 58 0.02 7.57 1.44
C PHE A 58 0.85 7.54 2.73
N LEU A 59 1.90 6.72 2.81
CA LEU A 59 2.75 6.64 3.99
C LEU A 59 3.50 7.94 4.27
N LYS A 60 3.95 8.66 3.22
CA LYS A 60 4.57 10.00 3.35
C LYS A 60 3.58 11.06 3.83
N VAL A 61 2.31 10.96 3.41
CA VAL A 61 1.23 11.81 3.92
C VAL A 61 0.96 11.48 5.40
N CYS A 62 0.96 10.20 5.78
CA CYS A 62 0.87 9.80 7.19
C CYS A 62 2.02 10.38 8.04
N ASP A 63 3.25 10.41 7.53
CA ASP A 63 4.39 11.02 8.23
C ASP A 63 4.15 12.53 8.48
N ALA A 64 3.63 13.26 7.48
CA ALA A 64 3.26 14.67 7.62
C ALA A 64 2.16 14.90 8.67
N VAL A 65 1.07 14.11 8.61
CA VAL A 65 -0.07 14.26 9.52
C VAL A 65 0.32 13.87 10.95
N ALA A 66 1.05 12.77 11.14
CA ALA A 66 1.54 12.37 12.47
C ALA A 66 2.45 13.45 13.11
N TYR A 67 3.30 14.09 12.30
CA TYR A 67 4.13 15.21 12.75
C TYR A 67 3.30 16.42 13.17
N ALA A 68 2.22 16.73 12.44
CA ALA A 68 1.30 17.82 12.76
C ALA A 68 0.50 17.54 14.05
N HIS A 69 -0.02 16.31 14.21
CA HIS A 69 -0.69 15.83 15.42
C HIS A 69 0.21 15.95 16.66
N HIS A 70 1.50 15.58 16.53
CA HIS A 70 2.45 15.76 17.61
C HIS A 70 2.56 17.23 18.08
N ARG A 71 2.42 18.20 17.16
CA ARG A 71 2.39 19.65 17.43
C ARG A 71 1.00 20.17 17.81
N GLY A 72 0.00 19.30 17.91
CA GLY A 72 -1.36 19.67 18.25
C GLY A 72 -2.09 20.37 17.12
N VAL A 73 -1.80 20.03 15.87
CA VAL A 73 -2.50 20.55 14.68
C VAL A 73 -3.25 19.41 13.99
N ILE A 74 -4.56 19.56 13.79
CA ILE A 74 -5.41 18.66 12.98
C ILE A 74 -5.63 19.32 11.62
N HIS A 75 -5.59 18.57 10.52
CA HIS A 75 -5.69 19.09 9.15
C HIS A 75 -7.14 19.37 8.71
N ARG A 76 -8.07 18.42 8.92
CA ARG A 76 -9.51 18.51 8.57
C ARG A 76 -9.88 18.64 7.08
N ASP A 77 -8.95 18.48 6.13
CA ASP A 77 -9.29 18.46 4.69
C ASP A 77 -8.29 17.61 3.90
N LEU A 78 -8.13 16.36 4.34
CA LEU A 78 -7.25 15.42 3.66
C LEU A 78 -7.95 14.87 2.41
N LYS A 79 -7.39 15.19 1.25
CA LYS A 79 -7.87 14.77 -0.08
C LYS A 79 -6.74 14.81 -1.11
N PRO A 80 -6.85 14.10 -2.25
CA PRO A 80 -5.78 14.02 -3.24
C PRO A 80 -5.37 15.37 -3.84
N GLU A 81 -6.31 16.32 -3.95
CA GLU A 81 -6.05 17.68 -4.46
C GLU A 81 -5.09 18.46 -3.54
N ASN A 82 -5.06 18.12 -2.25
CA ASN A 82 -4.18 18.75 -1.26
C ASN A 82 -2.82 18.03 -1.15
N ILE A 83 -2.51 17.10 -2.07
CA ILE A 83 -1.24 16.36 -2.07
C ILE A 83 -0.54 16.59 -3.41
N MET A 84 0.69 17.06 -3.38
CA MET A 84 1.53 17.23 -4.57
C MET A 84 2.56 16.10 -4.66
N VAL A 85 2.68 15.49 -5.84
CA VAL A 85 3.63 14.41 -6.14
C VAL A 85 4.63 14.91 -7.19
N GLY A 86 5.91 14.92 -6.82
CA GLY A 86 7.03 15.33 -7.69
C GLY A 86 7.66 14.17 -8.43
N ASP A 87 8.44 14.49 -9.47
CA ASP A 87 9.02 13.54 -10.42
C ASP A 87 10.05 12.56 -9.81
N TYR A 88 10.62 12.89 -8.65
CA TYR A 88 11.67 12.10 -7.99
C TYR A 88 11.24 11.66 -6.59
N GLY A 89 9.97 11.30 -6.44
CA GLY A 89 9.42 10.74 -5.21
C GLY A 89 9.15 11.76 -4.10
N GLN A 90 9.20 13.06 -4.39
CA GLN A 90 8.77 14.08 -3.44
C GLN A 90 7.25 14.02 -3.26
N VAL A 91 6.79 14.14 -2.02
CA VAL A 91 5.35 14.21 -1.68
C VAL A 91 5.18 15.34 -0.68
N TYR A 92 4.28 16.27 -0.98
CA TYR A 92 3.98 17.41 -0.11
C TYR A 92 2.48 17.46 0.20
N LEU A 93 2.14 17.46 1.49
CA LEU A 93 0.82 17.80 1.98
C LEU A 93 0.68 19.32 2.03
N MET A 94 -0.38 19.80 1.38
CA MET A 94 -0.71 21.20 1.12
C MET A 94 -1.99 21.58 1.87
N ASP A 95 -2.31 22.88 1.84
CA ASP A 95 -3.60 23.44 2.25
C ASP A 95 -4.05 23.14 3.70
N TRP A 96 -3.41 23.85 4.63
CA TRP A 96 -3.77 23.86 6.05
C TRP A 96 -4.85 24.90 6.36
N GLY A 97 -5.59 25.41 5.36
CA GLY A 97 -6.56 26.49 5.53
C GLY A 97 -7.70 26.16 6.50
N LEU A 98 -7.99 24.87 6.67
CA LEU A 98 -8.98 24.36 7.60
C LEU A 98 -8.37 23.73 8.86
N ALA A 99 -7.07 23.89 9.13
CA ALA A 99 -6.44 23.26 10.29
C ALA A 99 -7.04 23.69 11.65
N LYS A 100 -6.88 22.91 12.71
CA LYS A 100 -7.29 23.24 14.09
C LYS A 100 -6.16 23.01 15.08
N LEU A 101 -5.92 23.96 15.98
CA LEU A 101 -4.98 23.81 17.10
C LEU A 101 -5.67 23.17 18.30
N THR A 102 -5.09 22.10 18.84
CA THR A 102 -5.62 21.35 20.01
C THR A 102 -4.86 21.62 21.31
N LYS A 103 -3.61 22.08 21.24
CA LYS A 103 -2.72 22.22 22.42
C LYS A 103 -2.53 23.66 22.91
N THR A 104 -2.82 24.66 22.08
CA THR A 104 -2.64 26.08 22.42
C THR A 104 -3.79 26.92 21.85
N LYS A 105 -4.54 27.61 22.71
CA LYS A 105 -5.43 28.71 22.27
C LYS A 105 -4.54 29.93 21.93
N PRO A 106 -4.57 30.47 20.71
CA PRO A 106 -3.84 31.69 20.38
C PRO A 106 -4.41 32.89 21.16
N ALA A 107 -3.55 33.85 21.52
CA ALA A 107 -3.94 35.06 22.24
C ALA A 107 -4.58 36.15 21.35
N SER A 108 -4.85 35.88 20.07
CA SER A 108 -5.38 36.86 19.10
C SER A 108 -6.57 36.27 18.34
N GLY A 109 -7.75 36.86 18.57
CA GLY A 109 -9.07 36.35 18.16
C GLY A 109 -9.50 36.64 16.73
N GLU A 110 -8.76 36.19 15.73
CA GLU A 110 -9.26 36.15 14.33
C GLU A 110 -9.10 34.75 13.72
N TYR A 111 -10.09 33.88 14.00
CA TYR A 111 -10.24 32.54 13.42
C TYR A 111 -11.69 32.20 13.07
N ALA A 112 -12.41 33.13 12.44
CA ALA A 112 -13.86 33.05 12.22
C ALA A 112 -14.35 31.85 11.36
N GLN A 113 -13.47 31.14 10.63
CA GLN A 113 -13.84 29.93 9.88
C GLN A 113 -13.47 28.61 10.58
N MET A 114 -12.49 28.60 11.50
CA MET A 114 -12.01 27.36 12.14
C MET A 114 -12.91 26.87 13.28
N GLU A 115 -13.69 27.77 13.87
CA GLU A 115 -14.65 27.52 14.97
C GLU A 115 -16.12 27.71 14.54
N ALA A 116 -16.38 28.05 13.27
CA ALA A 116 -17.75 28.21 12.78
C ALA A 116 -18.50 26.88 12.79
N ALA A 117 -19.74 26.90 13.29
CA ALA A 117 -20.64 25.76 13.21
C ALA A 117 -21.04 25.52 11.74
N GLY A 118 -20.96 24.26 11.29
CA GLY A 118 -21.29 23.87 9.92
C GLY A 118 -20.28 22.86 9.34
N PRO A 119 -20.64 22.15 8.27
CA PRO A 119 -19.76 21.15 7.66
C PRO A 119 -18.44 21.75 7.17
N VAL A 120 -17.32 21.05 7.40
CA VAL A 120 -15.97 21.52 7.02
C VAL A 120 -15.20 20.41 6.30
N GLY A 121 -14.62 20.75 5.14
CA GLY A 121 -13.85 19.85 4.29
C GLY A 121 -14.55 19.49 2.98
N THR A 122 -14.10 18.42 2.34
CA THR A 122 -14.66 17.93 1.07
C THR A 122 -15.58 16.73 1.31
N PRO A 123 -16.89 16.77 1.00
CA PRO A 123 -17.87 15.78 1.47
C PRO A 123 -17.51 14.32 1.19
N MET A 124 -16.82 14.03 0.10
CA MET A 124 -16.39 12.69 -0.32
C MET A 124 -15.39 12.05 0.67
N TYR A 125 -14.66 12.86 1.45
CA TYR A 125 -13.62 12.43 2.39
C TYR A 125 -13.95 12.79 3.84
N MET A 126 -15.07 13.48 4.09
CA MET A 126 -15.45 13.95 5.42
C MET A 126 -15.72 12.79 6.38
N ALA A 127 -15.16 12.86 7.58
CA ALA A 127 -15.64 12.07 8.71
C ALA A 127 -17.05 12.52 9.13
N PRO A 128 -17.86 11.66 9.79
CA PRO A 128 -19.19 12.05 10.28
C PRO A 128 -19.20 13.30 11.16
N GLU A 129 -18.22 13.46 12.05
CA GLU A 129 -18.10 14.65 12.90
C GLU A 129 -17.85 15.94 12.10
N GLN A 130 -17.16 15.84 10.95
CA GLN A 130 -16.97 16.94 10.00
C GLN A 130 -18.26 17.28 9.27
N ALA A 131 -18.97 16.27 8.76
CA ALA A 131 -20.21 16.44 8.03
C ALA A 131 -21.36 16.98 8.92
N ASN A 132 -21.34 16.64 10.21
CA ASN A 132 -22.25 17.17 11.21
C ASN A 132 -21.87 18.60 11.67
N GLY A 133 -20.68 19.08 11.31
CA GLY A 133 -20.26 20.44 11.59
C GLY A 133 -20.10 20.75 13.06
N LYS A 134 -19.53 19.81 13.83
CA LYS A 134 -19.35 19.91 15.28
C LYS A 134 -17.87 20.02 15.63
N PRO A 135 -17.29 21.24 15.70
CA PRO A 135 -15.87 21.43 15.91
C PRO A 135 -15.33 20.77 17.19
N ASP A 136 -16.13 20.72 18.26
CA ASP A 136 -15.73 20.15 19.56
C ASP A 136 -15.59 18.63 19.56
N GLU A 137 -16.23 17.94 18.60
CA GLU A 137 -16.14 16.49 18.45
C GLU A 137 -14.93 16.08 17.56
N MET A 138 -14.28 17.05 16.90
CA MET A 138 -13.14 16.79 16.01
C MET A 138 -11.81 16.73 16.77
N ASP A 139 -11.11 15.61 16.62
CA ASP A 139 -9.76 15.38 17.13
C ASP A 139 -8.85 14.74 16.07
N GLU A 140 -7.68 14.23 16.47
CA GLU A 140 -6.72 13.57 15.56
C GLU A 140 -7.35 12.40 14.78
N ARG A 141 -8.39 11.75 15.31
CA ARG A 141 -9.10 10.63 14.67
C ARG A 141 -10.00 11.07 13.52
N THR A 142 -10.29 12.36 13.42
CA THR A 142 -10.93 12.96 12.24
C THR A 142 -9.99 12.88 11.04
N ASP A 143 -8.70 13.21 11.22
CA ASP A 143 -7.71 13.03 10.15
C ASP A 143 -7.42 11.55 9.87
N VAL A 144 -7.52 10.66 10.86
CA VAL A 144 -7.44 9.20 10.62
C VAL A 144 -8.52 8.74 9.65
N PHE A 145 -9.74 9.25 9.77
CA PHE A 145 -10.80 8.96 8.81
C PHE A 145 -10.44 9.52 7.42
N GLY A 146 -9.97 10.77 7.33
CA GLY A 146 -9.56 11.38 6.06
C GLY A 146 -8.43 10.60 5.36
N LEU A 147 -7.44 10.11 6.12
CA LEU A 147 -6.43 9.18 5.62
C LEU A 147 -7.07 7.84 5.20
N GLY A 148 -8.02 7.32 5.97
CA GLY A 148 -8.78 6.13 5.59
C GLY A 148 -9.52 6.30 4.26
N ALA A 149 -10.13 7.46 4.02
CA ALA A 149 -10.82 7.80 2.79
C ALA A 149 -9.86 7.94 1.60
N LEU A 150 -8.68 8.53 1.80
CA LEU A 150 -7.59 8.53 0.82
C LEU A 150 -7.16 7.10 0.48
N LEU A 151 -6.92 6.27 1.50
CA LEU A 151 -6.53 4.87 1.32
C LEU A 151 -7.63 4.08 0.58
N TYR A 152 -8.90 4.33 0.90
CA TYR A 152 -10.06 3.74 0.23
C TYR A 152 -10.02 4.02 -1.28
N GLU A 153 -9.82 5.28 -1.69
CA GLU A 153 -9.73 5.65 -3.11
C GLU A 153 -8.50 5.07 -3.78
N ILE A 154 -7.35 5.07 -3.10
CA ILE A 154 -6.11 4.46 -3.63
C ILE A 154 -6.35 2.99 -3.99
N VAL A 155 -6.96 2.22 -3.11
CA VAL A 155 -7.05 0.77 -3.29
C VAL A 155 -8.23 0.34 -4.16
N SER A 156 -9.33 1.09 -4.16
CA SER A 156 -10.57 0.70 -4.89
C SER A 156 -10.81 1.48 -6.17
N GLY A 157 -10.30 2.71 -6.31
CA GLY A 157 -10.72 3.62 -7.37
C GLY A 157 -11.96 4.45 -7.06
N GLU A 158 -12.63 4.19 -5.94
CA GLU A 158 -13.93 4.76 -5.61
C GLU A 158 -13.87 5.56 -4.30
N TRP A 159 -14.89 6.36 -4.02
CA TRP A 159 -15.00 7.09 -2.75
C TRP A 159 -15.74 6.28 -1.68
N PRO A 160 -15.51 6.56 -0.38
CA PRO A 160 -16.20 5.89 0.72
C PRO A 160 -17.73 5.93 0.61
N TYR A 161 -18.31 7.01 0.08
CA TYR A 161 -19.75 7.21 -0.02
C TYR A 161 -20.33 6.87 -1.41
N GLY A 162 -19.52 6.21 -2.25
CA GLY A 162 -19.88 5.83 -3.62
C GLY A 162 -19.87 6.99 -4.62
N PRO A 163 -20.41 6.77 -5.83
CA PRO A 163 -20.48 7.79 -6.88
C PRO A 163 -21.28 9.02 -6.45
N ILE A 164 -20.82 10.18 -6.89
CA ILE A 164 -21.48 11.46 -6.60
C ILE A 164 -22.71 11.60 -7.49
N ILE A 165 -23.90 11.50 -6.89
CA ILE A 165 -25.17 11.83 -7.55
C ILE A 165 -25.45 13.32 -7.37
N ASP A 166 -25.42 13.77 -6.11
CA ASP A 166 -25.44 15.17 -5.71
C ASP A 166 -24.66 15.36 -4.39
N ILE A 167 -24.30 16.62 -4.12
CA ILE A 167 -23.45 16.97 -2.97
C ILE A 167 -24.19 16.78 -1.64
N GLU A 168 -25.50 17.06 -1.58
CA GLU A 168 -26.27 16.97 -0.34
C GLU A 168 -26.52 15.51 0.06
N ASP A 169 -26.84 14.63 -0.88
CA ASP A 169 -26.93 13.19 -0.68
C ASP A 169 -25.62 12.63 -0.15
N THR A 170 -24.48 13.06 -0.72
CA THR A 170 -23.18 12.58 -0.23
C THR A 170 -22.86 13.12 1.16
N LEU A 171 -23.22 14.38 1.44
CA LEU A 171 -23.07 14.97 2.76
C LEU A 171 -23.96 14.25 3.79
N ASP A 172 -25.18 13.85 3.41
CA ASP A 172 -26.08 13.06 4.25
C ASP A 172 -25.54 11.66 4.54
N LYS A 173 -24.97 10.98 3.54
CA LYS A 173 -24.24 9.71 3.76
C LYS A 173 -23.05 9.92 4.70
N ALA A 174 -22.30 11.01 4.55
CA ALA A 174 -21.20 11.34 5.43
C ALA A 174 -21.66 11.61 6.87
N ARG A 175 -22.75 12.38 7.07
CA ARG A 175 -23.35 12.62 8.40
C ARG A 175 -23.73 11.32 9.12
N ARG A 176 -24.25 10.33 8.37
CA ARG A 176 -24.62 9.00 8.89
C ARG A 176 -23.45 8.03 9.02
N GLY A 177 -22.31 8.32 8.38
CA GLY A 177 -21.18 7.40 8.30
C GLY A 177 -21.49 6.16 7.46
N ASP A 178 -22.37 6.29 6.47
CA ASP A 178 -22.81 5.21 5.56
C ASP A 178 -21.73 4.91 4.52
N VAL A 179 -20.56 4.47 4.97
CA VAL A 179 -19.45 4.07 4.10
C VAL A 179 -19.82 2.76 3.40
N VAL A 180 -19.67 2.74 2.07
CA VAL A 180 -19.79 1.54 1.26
C VAL A 180 -18.72 0.54 1.71
N PRO A 181 -19.05 -0.72 2.02
CA PRO A 181 -18.05 -1.71 2.36
C PRO A 181 -17.01 -1.85 1.25
N ILE A 182 -15.72 -1.85 1.59
CA ILE A 182 -14.62 -1.73 0.62
C ILE A 182 -14.61 -2.88 -0.42
N GLU A 183 -15.08 -4.07 -0.05
CA GLU A 183 -15.24 -5.21 -0.97
C GLU A 183 -16.38 -5.05 -1.99
N GLN A 184 -17.30 -4.11 -1.76
CA GLN A 184 -18.40 -3.78 -2.66
C GLN A 184 -18.11 -2.54 -3.50
N ALA A 185 -17.09 -1.76 -3.12
CA ALA A 185 -16.73 -0.50 -3.76
C ALA A 185 -16.47 -0.67 -5.27
N ASN A 186 -15.57 -1.60 -5.61
CA ASN A 186 -15.22 -1.90 -6.98
C ASN A 186 -15.05 -3.42 -7.16
N PRO A 187 -16.09 -4.12 -7.63
CA PRO A 187 -16.06 -5.57 -7.81
C PRO A 187 -15.00 -6.08 -8.80
N SER A 188 -14.45 -5.19 -9.65
CA SER A 188 -13.37 -5.54 -10.58
C SER A 188 -11.99 -5.63 -9.91
N VAL A 189 -11.84 -5.08 -8.70
CA VAL A 189 -10.57 -5.04 -7.96
C VAL A 189 -10.62 -6.04 -6.80
N ARG A 190 -9.72 -7.03 -6.84
CA ARG A 190 -9.61 -8.03 -5.76
C ARG A 190 -8.65 -7.57 -4.67
N LEU A 191 -9.19 -7.16 -3.52
CA LEU A 191 -8.40 -6.68 -2.39
C LEU A 191 -8.04 -7.78 -1.38
N PRO A 192 -6.78 -7.86 -0.92
CA PRO A 192 -6.39 -8.74 0.18
C PRO A 192 -7.22 -8.47 1.45
N ARG A 193 -7.55 -9.52 2.20
CA ARG A 193 -8.32 -9.41 3.46
C ARG A 193 -7.69 -8.40 4.43
N VAL A 194 -6.37 -8.45 4.60
CA VAL A 194 -5.63 -7.53 5.48
C VAL A 194 -5.85 -6.07 5.09
N LEU A 195 -5.77 -5.75 3.80
CA LEU A 195 -5.97 -4.39 3.32
C LEU A 195 -7.43 -3.93 3.48
N ARG A 196 -8.40 -4.84 3.27
CA ARG A 196 -9.82 -4.57 3.55
C ARG A 196 -10.06 -4.25 5.03
N ASP A 197 -9.46 -5.03 5.93
CA ASP A 197 -9.57 -4.83 7.39
C ASP A 197 -8.95 -3.47 7.80
N ILE A 198 -7.81 -3.10 7.21
CA ILE A 198 -7.16 -1.80 7.46
C ILE A 198 -8.05 -0.64 7.03
N VAL A 199 -8.56 -0.67 5.79
CA VAL A 199 -9.43 0.39 5.25
C VAL A 199 -10.69 0.50 6.09
N SER A 200 -11.40 -0.61 6.31
CA SER A 200 -12.67 -0.64 7.05
C SER A 200 -12.53 -0.09 8.47
N ARG A 201 -11.41 -0.38 9.14
CA ARG A 201 -11.12 0.19 10.47
C ARG A 201 -10.83 1.69 10.40
N ALA A 202 -10.08 2.15 9.40
CA ALA A 202 -9.72 3.57 9.29
C ALA A 202 -10.96 4.46 9.05
N VAL A 203 -11.92 3.99 8.25
CA VAL A 203 -13.15 4.72 7.89
C VAL A 203 -14.37 4.36 8.75
N ALA A 204 -14.17 3.74 9.93
CA ALA A 204 -15.29 3.42 10.82
C ALA A 204 -16.02 4.71 11.25
N ALA A 205 -17.35 4.71 11.24
CA ALA A 205 -18.14 5.91 11.58
C ALA A 205 -17.83 6.44 12.98
N GLU A 206 -17.75 5.57 13.98
CA GLU A 206 -17.42 5.91 15.36
C GLU A 206 -15.91 6.15 15.54
N PRO A 207 -15.47 7.33 16.02
CA PRO A 207 -14.04 7.61 16.24
C PRO A 207 -13.33 6.60 17.16
N ALA A 208 -14.04 6.04 18.14
CA ALA A 208 -13.50 5.02 19.04
C ALA A 208 -13.23 3.66 18.37
N ALA A 209 -13.88 3.37 17.23
CA ALA A 209 -13.66 2.15 16.46
C ALA A 209 -12.48 2.28 15.47
N ARG A 210 -12.01 3.50 15.20
CA ARG A 210 -10.90 3.78 14.29
C ARG A 210 -9.55 3.43 14.91
N TYR A 211 -8.48 3.56 14.12
CA TYR A 211 -7.15 3.69 14.69
C TYR A 211 -7.10 4.94 15.56
N GLN A 212 -6.50 4.83 16.74
CA GLN A 212 -6.51 5.96 17.69
C GLN A 212 -5.41 6.98 17.37
N THR A 213 -4.43 6.60 16.55
CA THR A 213 -3.40 7.50 16.03
C THR A 213 -3.06 7.18 14.58
N VAL A 214 -2.53 8.17 13.85
CA VAL A 214 -2.00 7.97 12.49
C VAL A 214 -0.87 6.95 12.47
N LEU A 215 -0.04 6.89 13.53
CA LEU A 215 1.06 5.94 13.64
C LEU A 215 0.58 4.49 13.69
N GLU A 216 -0.57 4.20 14.31
CA GLU A 216 -1.15 2.85 14.32
C GLU A 216 -1.60 2.42 12.91
N LEU A 217 -2.32 3.30 12.20
CA LEU A 217 -2.73 3.08 10.81
C LEU A 217 -1.50 2.87 9.91
N GLN A 218 -0.53 3.77 10.03
CA GLN A 218 0.71 3.72 9.26
C GLN A 218 1.48 2.42 9.50
N ARG A 219 1.55 1.94 10.75
CA ARG A 219 2.21 0.68 11.08
C ARG A 219 1.57 -0.50 10.37
N ASP A 220 0.24 -0.57 10.35
CA ASP A 220 -0.45 -1.71 9.74
C ASP A 220 -0.39 -1.64 8.21
N VAL A 221 -0.39 -0.44 7.59
CA VAL A 221 -0.10 -0.28 6.15
C VAL A 221 1.35 -0.62 5.82
N ARG A 222 2.33 -0.19 6.62
CA ARG A 222 3.74 -0.62 6.46
C ARG A 222 3.86 -2.13 6.57
N LYS A 223 3.23 -2.76 7.57
CA LYS A 223 3.21 -4.22 7.70
C LYS A 223 2.57 -4.89 6.49
N PHE A 224 1.55 -4.30 5.88
CA PHE A 224 0.98 -4.83 4.64
C PHE A 224 1.99 -4.74 3.48
N LEU A 225 2.64 -3.59 3.27
CA LEU A 225 3.64 -3.41 2.22
C LEU A 225 4.89 -4.30 2.40
N HIS A 226 5.41 -4.39 3.62
CA HIS A 226 6.59 -5.19 3.95
C HIS A 226 6.25 -6.67 4.21
N GLY A 227 4.97 -6.97 4.48
CA GLY A 227 4.46 -8.29 4.86
C GLY A 227 3.76 -9.02 3.73
N GLY A 228 3.94 -8.61 2.48
CA GLY A 228 3.67 -9.46 1.31
C GLY A 228 4.66 -10.62 1.28
N MET A 229 4.46 -11.63 2.14
CA MET A 229 5.33 -12.80 2.38
C MET A 229 6.77 -12.48 2.80
N HIS A 230 7.08 -12.68 4.09
CA HIS A 230 8.45 -13.01 4.49
C HIS A 230 8.75 -14.41 3.93
N LEU A 231 9.16 -14.49 2.67
CA LEU A 231 9.80 -15.70 2.17
C LEU A 231 11.12 -15.82 2.93
N PRO A 232 11.34 -16.90 3.71
CA PRO A 232 12.59 -17.11 4.39
C PRO A 232 13.74 -17.05 3.39
N ASN A 233 14.80 -16.34 3.73
CA ASN A 233 16.06 -16.48 3.02
C ASN A 233 16.84 -17.63 3.64
N GLU A 234 17.26 -18.58 2.81
CA GLU A 234 18.23 -19.60 3.21
C GLU A 234 19.54 -19.35 2.47
N THR A 235 20.64 -19.53 3.17
CA THR A 235 22.00 -19.33 2.64
C THR A 235 22.75 -20.65 2.63
N TYR A 236 23.45 -20.90 1.53
CA TYR A 236 24.17 -22.14 1.28
C TYR A 236 25.62 -21.84 0.90
N ASP A 237 26.56 -22.54 1.52
CA ASP A 237 27.98 -22.49 1.16
C ASP A 237 28.25 -23.27 -0.13
N THR A 238 29.39 -22.97 -0.78
CA THR A 238 29.83 -23.67 -1.98
C THR A 238 29.87 -25.20 -1.77
N GLY A 239 29.20 -25.93 -2.65
CA GLY A 239 29.10 -27.39 -2.63
C GLY A 239 27.98 -27.95 -1.74
N GLN A 240 27.23 -27.11 -1.02
CA GLN A 240 26.08 -27.58 -0.25
C GLN A 240 24.89 -27.94 -1.14
N GLU A 241 24.26 -29.07 -0.84
CA GLU A 241 23.05 -29.54 -1.49
C GLU A 241 21.83 -28.81 -0.92
N ILE A 242 21.00 -28.27 -1.80
CA ILE A 242 19.76 -27.53 -1.46
C ILE A 242 18.55 -28.46 -1.56
N ILE A 243 18.46 -29.25 -2.64
CA ILE A 243 17.47 -30.31 -2.80
C ILE A 243 18.13 -31.57 -3.36
N ARG A 244 17.58 -32.74 -3.01
CA ARG A 244 18.06 -34.04 -3.47
C ARG A 244 17.02 -34.72 -4.34
N GLU A 245 17.47 -35.32 -5.43
CA GLU A 245 16.64 -36.13 -6.33
C GLU A 245 15.91 -37.24 -5.55
N GLY A 246 14.62 -37.44 -5.86
CA GLY A 246 13.79 -38.47 -5.25
C GLY A 246 13.15 -38.10 -3.92
N ASP A 247 13.61 -37.03 -3.24
CA ASP A 247 12.99 -36.58 -1.99
C ASP A 247 11.59 -36.00 -2.25
N ARG A 248 10.73 -36.07 -1.24
CA ARG A 248 9.49 -35.28 -1.23
C ARG A 248 9.80 -33.86 -0.77
N GLY A 249 9.13 -32.87 -1.33
CA GLY A 249 9.38 -31.48 -0.98
C GLY A 249 8.12 -30.63 -1.01
N ASP A 250 7.96 -29.81 0.02
CA ASP A 250 6.87 -28.85 0.19
C ASP A 250 7.36 -27.40 0.03
N ARG A 251 8.51 -27.22 -0.64
CA ARG A 251 9.17 -25.94 -0.86
C ARG A 251 9.66 -25.77 -2.30
N ALA A 252 9.54 -24.57 -2.82
CA ALA A 252 10.23 -24.10 -4.02
C ALA A 252 11.20 -22.97 -3.65
N TYR A 253 12.20 -22.76 -4.50
CA TYR A 253 13.30 -21.85 -4.22
C TYR A 253 13.52 -20.90 -5.40
N MET A 254 13.84 -19.64 -5.11
CA MET A 254 14.29 -18.67 -6.13
C MET A 254 15.67 -18.15 -5.75
N ILE A 255 16.59 -18.14 -6.71
CA ILE A 255 17.96 -17.67 -6.48
C ILE A 255 17.95 -16.14 -6.41
N VAL A 256 18.44 -15.59 -5.29
CA VAL A 256 18.62 -14.14 -5.10
C VAL A 256 20.03 -13.71 -5.46
N SER A 257 21.01 -14.52 -5.07
CA SER A 257 22.43 -14.31 -5.34
C SER A 257 23.17 -15.64 -5.36
N GLY A 258 24.23 -15.74 -6.12
CA GLY A 258 24.99 -16.98 -6.31
C GLY A 258 24.50 -17.79 -7.51
N ARG A 259 25.04 -18.99 -7.67
CA ARG A 259 24.73 -19.91 -8.78
C ARG A 259 24.53 -21.33 -8.27
N CYS A 260 23.63 -22.05 -8.92
CA CYS A 260 23.31 -23.44 -8.59
C CYS A 260 23.51 -24.37 -9.80
N GLU A 261 23.77 -25.64 -9.56
CA GLU A 261 23.78 -26.70 -10.58
C GLU A 261 22.68 -27.71 -10.29
N ALA A 262 21.80 -27.94 -11.27
CA ALA A 262 20.83 -29.03 -11.25
C ALA A 262 21.43 -30.26 -11.95
N SER A 263 21.34 -31.41 -11.30
CA SER A 263 21.87 -32.68 -11.82
C SER A 263 21.02 -33.86 -11.38
N ARG A 264 21.05 -34.93 -12.17
CA ARG A 264 20.41 -36.20 -11.82
C ARG A 264 21.41 -37.34 -11.87
N ASN A 265 21.09 -38.44 -11.20
CA ASN A 265 21.89 -39.65 -11.26
C ASN A 265 21.31 -40.62 -12.31
N ALA A 266 22.00 -40.76 -13.45
CA ALA A 266 21.63 -41.69 -14.51
C ALA A 266 22.69 -42.81 -14.57
N ASP A 267 22.27 -44.06 -14.32
CA ASP A 267 23.13 -45.25 -14.39
C ASP A 267 24.40 -45.19 -13.53
N GLY A 268 24.37 -44.45 -12.42
CA GLY A 268 25.50 -44.30 -11.50
C GLY A 268 26.44 -43.16 -11.86
N GLU A 269 26.20 -42.44 -12.95
CA GLU A 269 26.93 -41.23 -13.34
C GLU A 269 26.11 -39.97 -13.13
N LYS A 270 26.78 -38.90 -12.70
CA LYS A 270 26.15 -37.59 -12.50
C LYS A 270 25.95 -36.92 -13.86
N GLU A 271 24.70 -36.75 -14.26
CA GLU A 271 24.30 -36.01 -15.45
C GLU A 271 23.89 -34.59 -15.05
N VAL A 272 24.64 -33.57 -15.52
CA VAL A 272 24.31 -32.16 -15.28
C VAL A 272 23.22 -31.73 -16.25
N LEU A 273 22.09 -31.27 -15.70
CA LEU A 273 20.91 -30.85 -16.46
C LEU A 273 20.99 -29.37 -16.82
N ALA A 274 21.35 -28.52 -15.85
CA ALA A 274 21.42 -27.08 -16.03
C ALA A 274 22.29 -26.40 -14.96
N THR A 275 22.80 -25.23 -15.28
CA THR A 275 23.31 -24.25 -14.31
C THR A 275 22.28 -23.13 -14.21
N MET A 276 21.98 -22.70 -13.00
CA MET A 276 20.97 -21.67 -12.71
C MET A 276 21.57 -20.41 -12.08
N GLU A 277 21.03 -19.26 -12.47
CA GLU A 277 21.47 -17.91 -12.09
C GLU A 277 20.41 -17.14 -11.26
N PRO A 278 20.76 -15.97 -10.67
CA PRO A 278 19.78 -15.17 -9.93
C PRO A 278 18.52 -14.84 -10.75
N GLY A 279 17.36 -14.99 -10.11
CA GLY A 279 16.03 -14.85 -10.73
C GLY A 279 15.43 -16.18 -11.21
N GLU A 280 16.22 -17.25 -11.31
CA GLU A 280 15.72 -18.58 -11.68
C GLU A 280 15.17 -19.34 -10.47
N VAL A 281 14.28 -20.30 -10.76
CA VAL A 281 13.45 -21.02 -9.79
C VAL A 281 13.68 -22.51 -9.93
N PHE A 282 13.69 -23.22 -8.80
CA PHE A 282 13.76 -24.68 -8.78
C PHE A 282 12.95 -25.29 -7.63
N GLY A 283 12.61 -26.58 -7.78
CA GLY A 283 11.85 -27.34 -6.78
C GLY A 283 10.33 -27.12 -6.82
N GLU A 284 9.82 -26.41 -7.81
CA GLU A 284 8.40 -26.14 -8.02
C GLU A 284 7.56 -27.39 -8.27
N MET A 285 8.10 -28.39 -8.96
CA MET A 285 7.32 -29.57 -9.35
C MET A 285 6.84 -30.37 -8.14
N ALA A 286 7.71 -30.56 -7.15
CA ALA A 286 7.36 -31.26 -5.93
C ALA A 286 6.33 -30.49 -5.09
N LEU A 287 6.41 -29.16 -5.11
CA LEU A 287 5.46 -28.29 -4.42
C LEU A 287 4.04 -28.37 -5.03
N LEU A 288 3.95 -28.39 -6.35
CA LEU A 288 2.69 -28.23 -7.11
C LEU A 288 2.01 -29.55 -7.45
N LEU A 289 2.79 -30.51 -7.94
CA LEU A 289 2.27 -31.79 -8.44
C LEU A 289 2.32 -32.90 -7.39
N ASP A 290 2.85 -32.61 -6.20
CA ASP A 290 3.10 -33.60 -5.12
C ASP A 290 4.02 -34.75 -5.60
N GLU A 291 4.87 -34.48 -6.60
CA GLU A 291 5.82 -35.43 -7.18
C GLU A 291 7.16 -35.41 -6.43
N PRO A 292 7.95 -36.50 -6.45
CA PRO A 292 9.33 -36.47 -5.97
C PRO A 292 10.20 -35.46 -6.73
N ARG A 293 11.25 -34.93 -6.08
CA ARG A 293 12.23 -34.05 -6.73
C ARG A 293 12.83 -34.72 -7.97
N ALA A 294 12.71 -34.08 -9.12
CA ALA A 294 13.21 -34.61 -10.40
C ALA A 294 14.74 -34.56 -10.56
N ALA A 295 15.41 -33.72 -9.76
CA ALA A 295 16.85 -33.51 -9.81
C ALA A 295 17.37 -33.05 -8.43
N SER A 296 18.66 -33.25 -8.20
CA SER A 296 19.38 -32.64 -7.09
C SER A 296 19.89 -31.27 -7.49
N VAL A 297 19.94 -30.32 -6.56
CA VAL A 297 20.48 -28.96 -6.79
C VAL A 297 21.53 -28.65 -5.74
N VAL A 298 22.69 -28.17 -6.19
CA VAL A 298 23.84 -27.85 -5.34
C VAL A 298 24.30 -26.42 -5.61
N ALA A 299 24.69 -25.69 -4.56
CA ALA A 299 25.27 -24.36 -4.68
C ALA A 299 26.69 -24.43 -5.27
N LEU A 300 26.98 -23.72 -6.35
CA LEU A 300 28.32 -23.65 -6.97
C LEU A 300 29.21 -22.58 -6.32
N GLU A 301 28.60 -21.64 -5.60
CA GLU A 301 29.23 -20.55 -4.86
C GLU A 301 28.31 -20.14 -3.69
N PRO A 302 28.72 -19.24 -2.76
CA PRO A 302 27.85 -18.80 -1.68
C PRO A 302 26.53 -18.24 -2.22
N THR A 303 25.44 -18.94 -1.93
CA THR A 303 24.14 -18.74 -2.59
C THR A 303 23.09 -18.37 -1.55
N THR A 304 22.27 -17.37 -1.86
CA THR A 304 21.08 -17.00 -1.09
C THR A 304 19.84 -17.29 -1.92
N VAL A 305 18.88 -17.99 -1.35
CA VAL A 305 17.59 -18.31 -2.00
C VAL A 305 16.42 -17.81 -1.18
N LEU A 306 15.36 -17.36 -1.86
CA LEU A 306 14.04 -17.15 -1.27
C LEU A 306 13.30 -18.50 -1.26
N VAL A 307 12.71 -18.84 -0.12
CA VAL A 307 11.96 -20.09 0.07
C VAL A 307 10.46 -19.83 0.03
N LEU A 308 9.75 -20.54 -0.84
CA LEU A 308 8.29 -20.56 -0.92
C LEU A 308 7.77 -21.93 -0.49
N ASP A 309 7.15 -22.01 0.69
CA ASP A 309 6.49 -23.22 1.15
C ASP A 309 5.03 -23.33 0.68
N LYS A 310 4.45 -24.52 0.78
CA LYS A 310 3.08 -24.83 0.31
C LYS A 310 2.02 -23.94 0.97
N ARG A 311 2.15 -23.68 2.27
CA ARG A 311 1.22 -22.82 3.01
C ARG A 311 1.27 -21.38 2.47
N THR A 312 2.47 -20.89 2.24
CA THR A 312 2.76 -19.54 1.77
C THR A 312 2.33 -19.35 0.31
N LEU A 313 2.44 -20.39 -0.52
CA LEU A 313 1.87 -20.43 -1.87
C LEU A 313 0.33 -20.36 -1.84
N ASP A 314 -0.31 -21.20 -1.02
CA ASP A 314 -1.77 -21.26 -0.89
C ASP A 314 -2.35 -19.93 -0.36
N GLU A 315 -1.67 -19.29 0.58
CA GLU A 315 -2.02 -17.97 1.13
C GLU A 315 -1.72 -16.83 0.13
N GLY A 316 -0.60 -16.91 -0.58
CA GLY A 316 -0.09 -15.88 -1.51
C GLY A 316 -0.85 -15.80 -2.84
N LEU A 317 -1.38 -16.92 -3.34
CA LEU A 317 -2.28 -16.96 -4.51
C LEU A 317 -3.62 -16.22 -4.26
N GLY A 318 -3.93 -15.88 -3.00
CA GLY A 318 -5.07 -15.04 -2.61
C GLY A 318 -4.76 -13.55 -2.44
N GLY A 319 -3.50 -13.11 -2.53
CA GLY A 319 -3.05 -11.73 -2.32
C GLY A 319 -2.67 -10.97 -3.60
N GLY A 320 -2.58 -9.64 -3.53
CA GLY A 320 -2.47 -8.73 -4.67
C GLY A 320 -1.23 -7.83 -4.67
N GLY A 321 -0.14 -8.21 -4.01
CA GLY A 321 1.13 -7.45 -3.98
C GLY A 321 2.17 -7.91 -5.01
N TRP A 322 3.37 -7.29 -5.06
CA TRP A 322 4.49 -7.73 -5.93
C TRP A 322 4.89 -9.19 -5.71
N THR A 323 4.79 -9.72 -4.50
CA THR A 323 4.99 -11.14 -4.24
C THR A 323 3.90 -12.02 -4.82
N ALA A 324 2.69 -11.50 -5.04
CA ALA A 324 1.68 -12.19 -5.81
C ALA A 324 1.91 -12.05 -7.33
N ALA A 325 2.55 -10.98 -7.80
CA ALA A 325 3.05 -10.91 -9.18
C ALA A 325 4.21 -11.90 -9.41
N MET A 326 5.10 -12.08 -8.43
CA MET A 326 6.17 -13.07 -8.44
C MET A 326 5.64 -14.49 -8.32
N VAL A 327 4.71 -14.76 -7.39
CA VAL A 327 3.99 -16.05 -7.29
C VAL A 327 3.17 -16.31 -8.54
N ARG A 328 2.55 -15.30 -9.17
CA ARG A 328 1.87 -15.45 -10.46
C ARG A 328 2.83 -15.65 -11.62
N ALA A 329 3.99 -14.99 -11.65
CA ALA A 329 5.01 -15.20 -12.69
C ALA A 329 5.66 -16.59 -12.55
N MET A 330 5.88 -17.03 -11.31
CA MET A 330 6.22 -18.41 -10.97
C MET A 330 5.10 -19.35 -11.43
N ALA A 331 3.83 -19.12 -11.04
CA ALA A 331 2.66 -19.91 -11.46
C ALA A 331 2.42 -19.92 -12.97
N GLN A 332 2.73 -18.84 -13.69
CA GLN A 332 2.60 -18.75 -15.13
C GLN A 332 3.71 -19.55 -15.81
N ARG A 333 4.97 -19.41 -15.35
CA ARG A 333 6.06 -20.33 -15.75
C ARG A 333 5.70 -21.78 -15.42
N PHE A 334 5.00 -22.04 -14.32
CA PHE A 334 4.54 -23.38 -13.92
C PHE A 334 3.45 -23.92 -14.85
N HIS A 335 2.50 -23.09 -15.27
CA HIS A 335 1.45 -23.48 -16.23
C HIS A 335 2.02 -23.77 -17.62
N ASP A 336 2.97 -22.94 -18.07
CA ASP A 336 3.63 -23.11 -19.37
C ASP A 336 4.48 -24.40 -19.39
N LEU A 337 5.12 -24.75 -18.26
CA LEU A 337 5.84 -26.01 -18.10
C LEU A 337 4.88 -27.22 -18.08
N GLU A 338 3.76 -27.12 -17.37
CA GLU A 338 2.73 -28.18 -17.31
C GLU A 338 2.14 -28.47 -18.70
N LEU A 339 1.89 -27.42 -19.50
CA LEU A 339 1.46 -27.55 -20.89
C LEU A 339 2.54 -28.18 -21.77
N THR A 340 3.81 -27.82 -21.57
CA THR A 340 4.95 -28.38 -22.31
C THR A 340 5.16 -29.87 -21.99
N VAL A 341 5.00 -30.27 -20.72
CA VAL A 341 5.07 -31.67 -20.27
C VAL A 341 3.88 -32.48 -20.80
N ARG A 342 2.66 -31.94 -20.79
CA ARG A 342 1.47 -32.58 -21.38
C ARG A 342 1.56 -32.74 -22.90
N GLN A 343 2.17 -31.78 -23.60
CA GLN A 343 2.32 -31.81 -25.07
C GLN A 343 3.51 -32.67 -25.54
N SER A 344 4.56 -32.80 -24.75
CA SER A 344 5.76 -33.60 -25.10
C SER A 344 5.55 -35.11 -24.98
N GLY A 345 4.38 -35.58 -24.50
CA GLY A 345 4.05 -37.00 -24.47
C GLY A 345 4.98 -37.83 -23.58
N MET A 346 5.75 -37.19 -22.69
CA MET A 346 6.48 -37.87 -21.63
C MET A 346 5.47 -38.43 -20.63
N ARG A 347 4.93 -39.60 -20.96
CA ARG A 347 4.46 -40.55 -19.96
C ARG A 347 5.62 -40.82 -19.01
N ARG A 348 5.39 -40.62 -17.72
CA ARG A 348 5.61 -41.73 -16.79
C ARG A 348 4.25 -42.29 -16.43
#